data_AF-A0A7Z8YA82-F1
#
_entry.id   AF-A0A7Z8YA82-F1
#
_cell.length_a   1.000
_cell.length_b   1.000
_cell.length_c   1.000
_cell.angle_alpha   90.00
_cell.angle_beta   90.00
_cell.angle_gamma   90.00
#
_symmetry.space_group_name_H-M   'P 1'
#
loop_
_entity.id
_entity.type
_entity.pdbx_description
1 polymer ?
#
loop_
_entity_poly.entity_id
_entity_poly.type
_entity_poly.pdbx_seq_one_letter_code
_entity_poly.pdbx_strand_id
1 'polypeptide(L)' 'MALALVFTVTGCSSQPNESSEGKPVVYASFYPVYDMVSTVAGDTLDVRIFMPADKDPHMWEPTPKDMK' A
#
# COMPACT_ATOMS: atom_id res chain seq x y z
N MET A 1 17.65 17.07 48.31
CA MET A 1 16.96 15.81 47.91
C MET A 1 16.11 16.15 46.70
N ALA A 2 16.57 15.73 45.52
CA ALA A 2 15.98 16.12 44.25
C ALA A 2 14.63 15.42 44.04
N LEU A 3 13.61 16.23 43.73
CA LEU A 3 12.24 15.81 43.45
C LEU A 3 12.21 15.18 42.05
N ALA A 4 12.06 13.86 41.98
CA ALA A 4 11.96 13.11 40.73
C ALA A 4 10.59 13.36 40.09
N LEU A 5 10.58 14.13 38.99
CA LEU A 5 9.40 14.39 38.16
C LEU A 5 9.21 13.20 37.20
N VAL A 6 8.30 12.30 37.54
CA VAL A 6 7.92 11.15 36.72
C VAL A 6 6.99 11.63 35.60
N PHE A 7 7.55 11.79 34.40
CA PHE A 7 6.78 11.97 33.17
C PHE A 7 6.23 10.61 32.73
N THR A 8 4.97 10.32 33.07
CA THR A 8 4.26 9.19 32.46
C THR A 8 3.83 9.57 31.05
N VAL A 9 4.60 9.12 30.06
CA VAL A 9 4.19 9.16 28.65
C VAL A 9 3.11 8.09 28.46
N THR A 10 1.84 8.50 28.50
CA THR A 10 0.74 7.65 28.03
C THR A 10 0.71 7.72 26.51
N GLY A 11 1.35 6.76 25.85
CA GLY A 11 1.24 6.57 24.41
C GLY A 11 -0.17 6.08 24.05
N CYS A 12 -0.78 6.67 23.04
CA CYS A 12 -1.97 6.11 22.40
C CYS A 12 -1.61 4.72 21.87
N SER A 13 -2.18 3.69 22.49
CA SER A 13 -2.26 2.36 21.92
C SER A 13 -3.15 2.46 20.68
N SER A 14 -2.56 2.43 19.49
CA SER A 14 -3.29 2.15 18.25
C SER A 14 -4.05 0.84 18.46
N GLN A 15 -5.38 0.91 18.53
CA GLN A 15 -6.21 -0.29 18.53
C GLN A 15 -5.90 -1.08 17.26
N PRO A 16 -5.75 -2.42 17.33
CA PRO A 16 -5.73 -3.23 16.13
C PRO A 16 -7.06 -2.96 15.42
N ASN A 17 -7.00 -2.31 14.27
CA ASN A 17 -8.16 -2.11 13.44
C ASN A 17 -8.51 -3.48 12.86
N GLU A 18 -9.34 -4.24 13.58
CA GLU A 18 -9.93 -5.51 13.13
C GLU A 18 -11.05 -5.24 12.11
N SER A 19 -10.78 -4.42 11.09
CA SER A 19 -11.59 -4.43 9.87
C SER A 19 -11.05 -5.53 8.97
N SER A 20 -11.55 -6.75 9.21
CA SER A 20 -11.35 -7.93 8.37
C SER A 20 -12.11 -7.86 7.03
N GLU A 21 -12.40 -6.66 6.51
CA GLU A 21 -12.74 -6.46 5.10
C GLU A 21 -11.42 -6.14 4.40
N GLY A 22 -10.94 -7.06 3.55
CA GLY A 22 -9.66 -6.90 2.86
C GLY A 22 -9.55 -5.53 2.17
N LYS A 23 -8.34 -4.95 2.15
CA LYS A 23 -8.09 -3.63 1.56
C LYS A 23 -8.68 -3.56 0.14
N PRO A 24 -9.35 -2.45 -0.24
CA PRO A 24 -9.85 -2.29 -1.60
C PRO A 24 -8.71 -2.48 -2.61
N VAL A 25 -8.97 -3.28 -3.65
CA VAL A 25 -7.97 -3.61 -4.68
C VAL A 25 -8.06 -2.61 -5.82
N VAL A 26 -6.92 -2.05 -6.22
CA VAL A 26 -6.81 -1.15 -7.38
C VAL A 26 -5.70 -1.66 -8.30
N TYR A 27 -6.01 -1.75 -9.60
CA TYR A 27 -5.02 -2.10 -10.62
C TYR A 27 -4.49 -0.86 -11.33
N ALA A 28 -3.17 -0.75 -11.41
CA ALA A 28 -2.45 0.20 -12.26
C ALA A 28 -2.01 -0.48 -13.56
N SER A 29 -1.91 0.31 -14.63
CA SER A 29 -1.57 -0.19 -15.97
C SER A 29 -0.10 -0.54 -16.12
N PHE A 30 0.81 0.37 -15.79
CA PHE A 30 2.26 0.20 -15.93
C PHE A 30 3.02 0.84 -14.76
N TYR A 31 4.31 0.53 -14.63
CA TYR A 31 5.09 0.73 -13.41
C TYR A 31 5.06 2.17 -12.82
N PRO A 32 5.23 3.26 -13.60
CA PRO A 32 5.17 4.62 -13.06
C PRO A 32 3.86 4.97 -12.37
N VAL A 33 2.73 4.50 -12.90
CA VAL A 33 1.41 4.71 -12.26
C VAL A 33 1.29 3.85 -11.01
N TYR A 34 1.76 2.60 -11.06
CA TYR A 34 1.80 1.71 -9.90
C TYR A 34 2.61 2.31 -8.74
N ASP A 35 3.81 2.82 -9.03
CA ASP A 35 4.72 3.39 -8.03
C ASP A 35 4.14 4.65 -7.38
N MET A 36 3.60 5.56 -8.20
CA MET A 36 2.93 6.77 -7.71
C MET A 36 1.75 6.42 -6.80
N VAL A 37 0.87 5.50 -7.23
CA VAL A 37 -0.32 5.14 -6.45
C VAL A 37 0.07 4.38 -5.18
N SER A 38 1.03 3.46 -5.25
CA SER A 38 1.51 2.70 -4.08
C SER A 38 2.13 3.60 -3.02
N THR A 39 2.92 4.60 -3.46
CA THR A 39 3.54 5.59 -2.57
C THR A 39 2.49 6.43 -1.83
N VAL A 40 1.43 6.85 -2.52
CA VAL A 40 0.35 7.66 -1.93
C VAL A 40 -0.59 6.81 -1.07
N ALA A 41 -0.90 5.58 -1.49
CA ALA A 41 -1.87 4.72 -0.84
C ALA A 41 -1.40 4.20 0.52
N GLY A 42 -0.08 3.98 0.70
CA GLY A 42 0.47 3.43 1.93
C GLY A 42 -0.19 2.10 2.29
N ASP A 43 -0.83 2.03 3.46
CA ASP A 43 -1.51 0.83 3.95
C ASP A 43 -3.02 0.82 3.67
N THR A 44 -3.58 1.79 2.94
CA THR A 44 -5.03 1.93 2.77
C THR A 44 -5.61 1.10 1.62
N LEU A 45 -4.81 0.76 0.61
CA LEU A 45 -5.23 0.01 -0.59
C LEU A 45 -4.32 -1.20 -0.86
N ASP A 46 -4.83 -2.20 -1.56
CA ASP A 46 -4.04 -3.24 -2.22
C ASP A 46 -3.81 -2.84 -3.68
N VAL A 47 -2.66 -2.23 -3.96
CA VAL A 47 -2.31 -1.76 -5.31
C VAL A 47 -1.60 -2.87 -6.06
N ARG A 48 -2.12 -3.21 -7.24
CA ARG A 48 -1.59 -4.26 -8.11
C ARG A 48 -1.26 -3.72 -9.49
N ILE A 49 -0.41 -4.43 -10.21
CA ILE A 49 -0.04 -4.13 -11.60
C ILE A 49 -0.12 -5.42 -12.40
N PHE A 50 -0.73 -5.34 -13.59
CA PHE A 50 -0.90 -6.49 -14.48
C PHE A 50 0.16 -6.53 -15.60
N MET A 51 0.78 -5.40 -15.95
CA MET A 51 1.88 -5.38 -16.91
C MET A 51 3.18 -5.90 -16.26
N PRO A 52 3.90 -6.83 -16.89
CA PRO A 52 5.18 -7.31 -16.36
C PRO A 52 6.26 -6.21 -16.37
N ALA A 53 7.16 -6.26 -15.39
CA ALA A 53 8.17 -5.22 -15.17
C ALA A 53 9.25 -5.14 -16.28
N ASP A 54 9.41 -6.20 -17.08
CA ASP A 54 10.39 -6.30 -18.17
C ASP A 54 9.83 -5.86 -19.53
N LYS A 55 8.62 -5.29 -19.56
CA LYS A 55 7.90 -4.95 -20.79
C LYS A 55 7.81 -3.45 -21.02
N ASP A 56 7.90 -3.06 -22.29
CA ASP A 56 7.68 -1.70 -22.74
C ASP A 56 6.16 -1.42 -22.84
N PRO A 57 5.65 -0.34 -22.21
CA PRO A 57 4.21 -0.06 -22.16
C PRO A 57 3.59 0.34 -23.50
N HIS A 58 4.40 0.68 -24.50
CA HIS A 58 3.93 0.99 -25.85
C HIS A 58 3.87 -0.25 -26.75
N MET A 59 4.67 -1.27 -26.43
CA MET A 59 4.81 -2.47 -27.26
C MET A 59 4.14 -3.71 -26.68
N TRP A 60 3.82 -3.70 -25.38
CA TRP A 60 3.20 -4.84 -24.71
C TRP A 60 1.69 -4.84 -24.86
N GLU A 61 1.14 -6.03 -25.15
CA GLU A 61 -0.29 -6.27 -25.25
C GLU A 61 -0.75 -7.24 -24.14
N PRO A 62 -1.83 -6.93 -23.41
CA PRO A 62 -2.40 -7.81 -22.41
C PRO A 62 -3.02 -9.05 -23.04
N THR A 63 -2.78 -10.19 -22.40
CA THR A 63 -3.44 -11.45 -22.73
C THR A 63 -4.44 -11.82 -21.63
N PRO A 64 -5.42 -12.70 -21.90
CA PRO A 64 -6.30 -13.22 -20.86
C PRO A 64 -5.57 -13.88 -19.68
N LYS A 65 -4.31 -14.33 -19.87
CA LYS A 65 -3.50 -14.90 -18.79
C LYS A 65 -3.01 -13.85 -17.80
N ASP A 66 -2.89 -12.59 -18.24
CA ASP A 66 -2.40 -11.47 -17.43
C ASP A 66 -3.50 -10.85 -16.56
N MET A 67 -4.78 -11.18 -16.82
CA MET A 67 -5.96 -10.60 -16.17
C MET A 67 -6.68 -11.57 -15.22
N LYS A 68 -5.94 -12.31 -14.39
CA LYS A 68 -6.52 -13.24 -13.42
C LYS A 68 -7.17 -12.56 -12.22
#